data_AF-A0A353C5W1-F1
#
_entry.id   AF-A0A353C5W1-F1
#
_cell.length_a   1.000
_cell.length_b   1.000
_cell.length_c   1.000
_cell.angle_alpha   90.00
_cell.angle_beta   90.00
_cell.angle_gamma   90.00
#
_symmetry.space_group_name_H-M   'P 1'
#
loop_
_entity.id
_entity.type
_entity.pdbx_description
1 polymer ?
#
loop_
_entity_poly.entity_id
_entity_poly.type
_entity_poly.pdbx_seq_one_letter_code
_entity_poly.pdbx_strand_id
1 'polypeptide(L)'
;MGTLFYFRKIHFYPFNVSRTRLILPSFAKVNLGLKVISRRPDGFHDIFTVFQTTSLKDTITFAPSDKIRLTCTDPNIPVDGTNIILKAVDALKERYSIRNGVTIHLDKNIPSPGGLGGGSSNAAVTLLALRRLWGLDVSTDDLVATARSLGSDVPFFLVGGTAIGSGRGTEIEPIDDIG
;
A
#
# COMPACT_ATOMS: atom_id res chain seq x y z
N MET A 1 21.62 -7.93 2.25
CA MET A 1 20.94 -9.25 2.24
C MET A 1 19.57 -9.11 2.91
N GLY A 2 18.67 -8.27 2.36
CA GLY A 2 17.50 -7.79 3.12
C GLY A 2 16.23 -7.49 2.31
N THR A 3 16.12 -7.97 1.06
CA THR A 3 15.06 -7.51 0.13
C THR A 3 13.86 -8.46 0.01
N LEU A 4 13.68 -9.45 0.90
CA LEU A 4 12.79 -10.60 0.60
C LEU A 4 11.84 -11.09 1.71
N PHE A 5 11.58 -10.32 2.77
CA PHE A 5 10.72 -10.84 3.85
C PHE A 5 9.21 -10.86 3.51
N TYR A 6 8.69 -9.93 2.70
CA TYR A 6 7.26 -9.96 2.32
C TYR A 6 6.91 -10.90 1.19
N PHE A 7 7.88 -11.25 0.32
CA PHE A 7 7.68 -12.30 -0.68
C PHE A 7 7.42 -13.66 -0.04
N ARG A 8 7.77 -13.87 1.23
CA ARG A 8 7.53 -15.13 1.96
C ARG A 8 6.24 -15.18 2.75
N LYS A 9 5.74 -14.06 3.30
CA LYS A 9 4.48 -14.03 4.09
C LYS A 9 3.24 -13.61 3.30
N ILE A 10 3.39 -13.05 2.10
CA ILE A 10 2.44 -13.40 1.04
C ILE A 10 2.74 -14.87 0.73
N HIS A 11 2.19 -15.78 1.55
CA HIS A 11 1.65 -17.00 0.98
C HIS A 11 0.96 -16.51 -0.29
N PHE A 12 1.40 -17.00 -1.45
CA PHE A 12 0.51 -17.00 -2.59
C PHE A 12 -0.79 -17.57 -2.03
N TYR A 13 -1.76 -16.68 -1.73
CA TYR A 13 -3.14 -17.07 -1.74
C TYR A 13 -3.24 -17.92 -3.01
N PRO A 14 -3.87 -19.10 -2.97
CA PRO A 14 -4.17 -19.80 -4.21
C PRO A 14 -5.02 -18.81 -5.03
N PHE A 15 -4.33 -18.01 -5.84
CA PHE A 15 -4.91 -16.99 -6.67
C PHE A 15 -5.63 -17.84 -7.69
N ASN A 16 -6.95 -17.91 -7.56
CA ASN A 16 -7.75 -18.58 -8.54
C ASN A 16 -7.59 -17.77 -9.84
N VAL A 17 -6.68 -18.22 -10.71
CA VAL A 17 -6.28 -17.51 -11.93
C VAL A 17 -7.40 -17.65 -12.94
N SER A 18 -8.50 -16.95 -12.69
CA SER A 18 -9.37 -16.45 -13.75
C SER A 18 -8.73 -15.17 -14.27
N ARG A 19 -8.46 -15.11 -15.57
CA ARG A 19 -7.70 -14.06 -16.28
C ARG A 19 -8.28 -12.62 -16.22
N THR A 20 -9.19 -12.30 -15.30
CA THR A 20 -10.01 -11.06 -15.40
C THR A 20 -10.14 -10.24 -14.13
N ARG A 21 -9.74 -10.71 -12.95
CA ARG A 21 -9.95 -9.94 -11.70
C ARG A 21 -8.97 -10.37 -10.59
N LEU A 22 -8.41 -9.40 -9.86
CA LEU A 22 -7.70 -9.62 -8.59
C LEU A 22 -8.58 -9.14 -7.44
N ILE A 23 -8.62 -9.92 -6.35
CA ILE A 23 -9.26 -9.53 -5.10
C ILE A 23 -8.22 -9.69 -4.00
N LEU A 24 -7.84 -8.57 -3.38
CA LEU A 24 -6.71 -8.51 -2.45
C LEU A 24 -7.13 -7.91 -1.11
N PRO A 25 -6.68 -8.48 0.02
CA PRO A 25 -6.83 -7.84 1.32
C PRO A 25 -5.89 -6.64 1.44
N SER A 26 -6.34 -5.59 2.11
CA SER A 26 -5.55 -4.42 2.48
C SER A 26 -5.64 -4.22 3.98
N PHE A 27 -4.66 -4.76 4.70
CA PHE A 27 -4.65 -4.81 6.17
C PHE A 27 -4.35 -3.45 6.80
N ALA A 28 -4.92 -3.19 7.97
CA ALA A 28 -4.56 -2.07 8.82
C ALA A 28 -3.23 -2.31 9.52
N LYS A 29 -2.72 -1.25 10.15
CA LYS A 29 -1.59 -1.32 11.07
C LYS A 29 -1.88 -0.60 12.38
N VAL A 30 -1.05 -0.87 13.36
CA VAL A 30 -0.88 -0.05 14.56
C VAL A 30 0.60 0.27 14.76
N ASN A 31 0.88 1.32 15.54
CA ASN A 31 2.22 1.63 16.03
C ASN A 31 2.30 1.12 17.47
N LEU A 32 3.07 0.05 17.72
CA LEU A 32 3.25 -0.52 19.07
C LEU A 32 4.05 0.41 19.99
N GLY A 33 4.83 1.29 19.39
CA GLY A 33 5.45 2.44 20.02
C GLY A 33 5.83 3.46 18.95
N LEU A 34 5.75 4.75 19.27
CA LEU A 34 6.16 5.83 18.39
C LEU A 34 6.93 6.87 19.19
N LYS A 35 8.16 7.14 18.78
CA LYS A 35 9.01 8.19 19.33
C LYS A 35 9.28 9.22 18.25
N VAL A 36 8.90 10.46 18.52
CA VAL A 36 9.32 11.61 17.72
C VAL A 36 10.73 12.00 18.19
N ILE A 37 11.70 11.99 17.27
CA ILE A 37 13.12 12.23 17.57
C ILE A 37 13.44 13.72 17.46
N SER A 38 13.17 14.32 16.30
CA SER A 38 13.51 15.71 16.01
C SER A 38 12.63 16.26 14.89
N ARG A 39 12.51 17.58 14.82
CA ARG A 39 11.86 18.26 13.70
C ARG A 39 12.85 18.39 12.54
N ARG A 40 12.37 18.17 11.32
CA ARG A 40 13.15 18.23 10.08
C ARG A 40 12.95 19.55 9.35
N PRO A 41 13.92 19.98 8.51
CA PRO A 41 13.77 21.17 7.66
C PRO A 41 12.66 21.06 6.62
N ASP A 42 12.29 19.83 6.22
CA ASP A 42 11.23 19.54 5.24
C ASP A 42 9.80 19.65 5.82
N GLY A 43 9.67 20.11 7.07
CA GLY A 43 8.38 20.29 7.76
C GLY A 43 7.86 19.02 8.45
N PHE A 44 8.54 17.88 8.31
CA PHE A 44 8.20 16.64 9.01
C PHE A 44 9.00 16.47 10.30
N HIS A 45 8.90 15.29 10.91
CA HIS A 45 9.73 14.86 12.03
C HIS A 45 10.43 13.56 11.67
N ASP A 46 11.65 13.41 12.19
CA ASP A 46 12.26 12.09 12.30
C ASP A 46 11.57 11.33 13.42
N ILE A 47 11.22 10.08 13.15
CA ILE A 47 10.53 9.19 14.07
C ILE A 47 11.28 7.86 14.18
N PHE A 48 11.01 7.16 15.27
CA PHE A 48 11.29 5.75 15.43
C PHE A 48 10.01 5.06 15.89
N THR A 49 9.58 4.02 15.18
CA THR A 49 8.34 3.32 15.51
C THR A 49 8.44 1.83 15.22
N VAL A 50 7.65 1.03 15.94
CA VAL A 50 7.41 -0.38 15.57
C VAL A 50 6.02 -0.47 14.99
N PHE A 51 5.94 -0.75 13.68
CA PHE A 51 4.71 -1.01 12.97
C PHE A 51 4.32 -2.49 13.12
N GLN A 52 3.01 -2.73 13.23
CA GLN A 52 2.42 -4.06 13.27
C GLN A 52 1.18 -4.09 12.39
N THR A 53 1.12 -4.99 11.41
CA THR A 53 -0.13 -5.27 10.69
C THR A 53 -1.14 -5.96 11.60
N THR A 54 -2.41 -5.61 11.47
CA THR A 54 -3.50 -6.26 12.21
C THR A 54 -4.38 -7.10 11.27
N SER A 55 -5.30 -7.87 11.83
CA SER A 55 -6.28 -8.65 11.06
C SER A 55 -7.41 -7.81 10.45
N LEU A 56 -7.61 -6.58 10.92
CA LEU A 56 -8.58 -5.64 10.35
C LEU A 56 -8.12 -5.25 8.94
N LYS A 57 -9.01 -5.29 7.95
CA LYS A 57 -8.65 -5.08 6.55
C LYS A 57 -9.78 -4.49 5.74
N ASP A 58 -9.43 -3.73 4.71
CA ASP A 58 -10.29 -3.50 3.55
C ASP A 58 -10.15 -4.67 2.56
N THR A 59 -11.09 -4.79 1.62
CA THR A 59 -10.95 -5.68 0.45
C THR A 59 -10.96 -4.86 -0.81
N ILE A 60 -9.96 -5.06 -1.69
CA ILE A 60 -9.86 -4.32 -2.94
C ILE A 60 -9.97 -5.27 -4.12
N THR A 61 -10.93 -4.97 -4.99
CA THR A 61 -11.09 -5.64 -6.27
C THR A 61 -10.45 -4.81 -7.37
N PHE A 62 -9.69 -5.44 -8.25
CA PHE A 62 -9.13 -4.85 -9.46
C PHE A 62 -9.54 -5.69 -10.68
N ALA A 63 -9.96 -5.04 -11.76
CA ALA A 63 -10.17 -5.71 -13.05
C ALA A 63 -9.68 -4.83 -14.22
N PRO A 64 -9.09 -5.43 -15.28
CA PRO A 64 -8.73 -4.70 -16.49
C PRO A 64 -9.91 -3.92 -17.08
N SER A 65 -9.61 -2.76 -17.65
CA SER A 65 -10.61 -1.84 -18.21
C SER A 65 -9.94 -0.90 -19.19
N ASP A 66 -10.72 -0.25 -20.05
CA ASP A 66 -10.24 0.83 -20.93
C ASP A 66 -10.13 2.18 -20.20
N LYS A 67 -10.85 2.32 -19.08
CA LYS A 67 -10.91 3.55 -18.26
C LYS A 67 -10.47 3.27 -16.84
N ILE A 68 -9.97 4.31 -16.16
CA ILE A 68 -9.73 4.29 -14.72
C ILE A 68 -11.05 4.62 -14.02
N ARG A 69 -11.47 3.77 -13.07
CA ARG A 69 -12.64 4.01 -12.24
C ARG A 69 -12.41 3.45 -10.85
N LEU A 70 -12.70 4.25 -9.83
CA LEU A 70 -12.76 3.83 -8.44
C LEU A 70 -14.20 3.88 -7.94
N THR A 71 -14.63 2.87 -7.20
CA THR A 71 -15.85 2.88 -6.40
C THR A 71 -15.52 2.43 -4.97
N CYS A 72 -16.32 2.87 -4.00
CA CYS A 72 -16.11 2.59 -2.59
C CYS A 72 -17.46 2.26 -1.92
N THR A 73 -17.48 1.36 -0.95
CA THR A 73 -18.68 1.08 -0.14
C THR A 73 -19.00 2.21 0.85
N ASP A 74 -17.99 2.92 1.33
CA ASP A 74 -18.16 4.11 2.17
C ASP A 74 -18.28 5.39 1.31
N PRO A 75 -19.44 6.08 1.32
CA PRO A 75 -19.68 7.28 0.51
C PRO A 75 -18.87 8.51 0.97
N ASN A 76 -18.30 8.48 2.17
CA ASN A 76 -17.48 9.59 2.69
C ASN A 76 -16.03 9.54 2.19
N ILE A 77 -15.63 8.44 1.54
CA ILE A 77 -14.31 8.30 0.93
C ILE A 77 -14.36 8.88 -0.49
N PRO A 78 -13.55 9.91 -0.81
CA PRO A 78 -13.49 10.44 -2.16
C PRO A 78 -13.13 9.35 -3.17
N VAL A 79 -13.79 9.33 -4.31
CA VAL A 79 -13.49 8.40 -5.43
C VAL A 79 -12.94 9.13 -6.66
N ASP A 80 -12.46 10.36 -6.44
CA ASP A 80 -11.78 11.20 -7.43
C ASP A 80 -10.26 11.18 -7.25
N GLY A 81 -9.54 11.98 -8.05
CA GLY A 81 -8.07 12.03 -8.07
C GLY A 81 -7.42 12.45 -6.73
N THR A 82 -8.19 12.89 -5.73
CA THR A 82 -7.65 13.12 -4.38
C THR A 82 -7.37 11.81 -3.63
N ASN A 83 -8.03 10.71 -4.01
CA ASN A 83 -7.86 9.39 -3.41
C ASN A 83 -6.48 8.80 -3.72
N ILE A 84 -5.80 8.32 -2.68
CA ILE A 84 -4.44 7.76 -2.79
C ILE A 84 -4.37 6.49 -3.66
N ILE A 85 -5.47 5.74 -3.80
CA ILE A 85 -5.55 4.63 -4.76
C ILE A 85 -5.35 5.15 -6.18
N LEU A 86 -6.05 6.22 -6.56
CA LEU A 86 -5.91 6.82 -7.89
C LEU A 86 -4.54 7.48 -8.07
N LYS A 87 -3.99 8.10 -7.03
CA LYS A 87 -2.60 8.58 -7.06
C LYS A 87 -1.59 7.46 -7.29
N ALA A 88 -1.83 6.26 -6.74
CA ALA A 88 -0.98 5.08 -6.98
C ALA A 88 -1.10 4.56 -8.41
N VAL A 89 -2.33 4.58 -8.98
CA VAL A 89 -2.57 4.29 -10.40
C VAL A 89 -1.78 5.26 -11.28
N ASP A 90 -1.92 6.56 -11.04
CA ASP A 90 -1.30 7.62 -11.83
C ASP A 90 0.24 7.55 -11.72
N ALA A 91 0.79 7.35 -10.52
CA ALA A 91 2.23 7.23 -10.32
C ALA A 91 2.87 6.09 -11.14
N LEU A 92 2.18 4.95 -11.29
CA LEU A 92 2.65 3.87 -12.16
C LEU A 92 2.44 4.17 -13.65
N LYS A 93 1.30 4.78 -14.01
CA LYS A 93 1.03 5.14 -15.41
C LYS A 93 2.02 6.16 -15.95
N GLU A 94 2.32 7.20 -15.19
CA GLU A 94 3.28 8.23 -15.56
C GLU A 94 4.68 7.65 -15.69
N ARG A 95 5.13 6.90 -14.66
CA ARG A 95 6.49 6.35 -14.62
C ARG A 95 6.77 5.32 -15.71
N TYR A 96 5.77 4.53 -16.10
CA TYR A 96 5.93 3.43 -17.07
C TYR A 96 5.16 3.64 -18.37
N SER A 97 4.63 4.85 -18.61
CA SER A 97 3.86 5.21 -19.82
C SER A 97 2.70 4.25 -20.15
N ILE A 98 2.00 3.77 -19.11
CA ILE A 98 0.94 2.76 -19.25
C ILE A 98 -0.38 3.37 -19.71
N ARG A 99 -0.93 2.85 -20.81
CA ARG A 99 -2.20 3.32 -21.37
C ARG A 99 -3.41 2.54 -20.86
N ASN A 100 -3.23 1.31 -20.41
CA ASN A 100 -4.30 0.46 -19.88
C ASN A 100 -5.07 1.15 -18.73
N GLY A 101 -6.39 0.94 -18.68
CA GLY A 101 -7.22 1.32 -17.56
C GLY A 101 -7.36 0.21 -16.52
N VAL A 102 -8.09 0.51 -15.45
CA VAL A 102 -8.41 -0.43 -14.38
C VAL A 102 -9.69 0.02 -13.68
N THR A 103 -10.58 -0.93 -13.42
CA THR A 103 -11.68 -0.72 -12.48
C THR A 103 -11.24 -1.21 -11.11
N ILE A 104 -11.44 -0.36 -10.10
CA ILE A 104 -11.07 -0.61 -8.72
C ILE A 104 -12.32 -0.46 -7.87
N HIS A 105 -12.61 -1.45 -7.03
CA HIS A 105 -13.68 -1.36 -6.05
C HIS A 105 -13.10 -1.61 -4.66
N LEU A 106 -13.27 -0.65 -3.76
CA LEU A 106 -12.84 -0.68 -2.37
C LEU A 106 -14.04 -1.03 -1.47
N ASP A 107 -13.98 -2.19 -0.85
CA ASP A 107 -14.82 -2.53 0.28
C ASP A 107 -14.14 -2.06 1.57
N LYS A 108 -14.58 -0.89 2.06
CA LYS A 108 -13.99 -0.16 3.16
C LYS A 108 -14.52 -0.66 4.51
N ASN A 109 -13.61 -1.19 5.32
CA ASN A 109 -13.89 -1.67 6.68
C ASN A 109 -12.95 -1.05 7.73
N ILE A 110 -11.74 -0.63 7.33
CA ILE A 110 -10.84 0.12 8.22
C ILE A 110 -11.40 1.54 8.42
N PRO A 111 -11.65 2.02 9.65
CA PRO A 111 -12.13 3.38 9.88
C PRO A 111 -11.18 4.45 9.32
N SER A 112 -11.74 5.52 8.75
CA SER A 112 -10.98 6.63 8.19
C SER A 112 -11.60 7.99 8.56
N PRO A 113 -10.82 8.99 8.99
CA PRO A 113 -9.40 8.90 9.40
C PRO A 113 -9.28 8.24 10.79
N GLY A 114 -8.21 7.48 11.04
CA GLY A 114 -8.07 6.76 12.33
C GLY A 114 -6.67 6.32 12.75
N GLY A 115 -5.60 6.78 12.08
CA GLY A 115 -4.21 6.38 12.41
C GLY A 115 -3.81 4.94 12.06
N LEU A 116 -4.77 4.14 11.57
CA LEU A 116 -4.61 2.71 11.23
C LEU A 116 -3.96 2.43 9.87
N GLY A 117 -3.56 3.48 9.14
CA GLY A 117 -2.87 3.35 7.85
C GLY A 117 -3.71 2.77 6.70
N GLY A 118 -5.06 2.76 6.81
CA GLY A 118 -5.93 2.15 5.79
C GLY A 118 -5.68 2.66 4.36
N GLY A 119 -5.68 3.98 4.15
CA GLY A 119 -5.40 4.55 2.82
C GLY A 119 -4.00 4.21 2.31
N SER A 120 -2.98 4.19 3.19
CA SER A 120 -1.62 3.82 2.82
C SER A 120 -1.50 2.35 2.44
N SER A 121 -2.21 1.47 3.14
CA SER A 121 -2.37 0.06 2.77
C SER A 121 -3.03 -0.08 1.40
N ASN A 122 -4.11 0.68 1.16
CA ASN A 122 -4.83 0.61 -0.12
C ASN A 122 -3.92 1.02 -1.29
N ALA A 123 -3.09 2.04 -1.11
CA ALA A 123 -2.10 2.48 -2.09
C ALA A 123 -1.05 1.39 -2.37
N ALA A 124 -0.47 0.79 -1.33
CA ALA A 124 0.54 -0.27 -1.48
C ALA A 124 -0.03 -1.50 -2.20
N VAL A 125 -1.24 -1.95 -1.82
CA VAL A 125 -1.95 -3.06 -2.48
C VAL A 125 -2.25 -2.73 -3.93
N THR A 126 -2.60 -1.48 -4.24
CA THR A 126 -2.80 -1.00 -5.62
C THR A 126 -1.53 -1.11 -6.44
N LEU A 127 -0.38 -0.66 -5.92
CA LEU A 127 0.91 -0.80 -6.60
C LEU A 127 1.23 -2.26 -6.96
N LEU A 128 1.03 -3.18 -6.00
CA LEU A 128 1.25 -4.61 -6.19
C LEU A 128 0.28 -5.22 -7.22
N ALA A 129 -1.00 -4.87 -7.14
CA ALA A 129 -2.02 -5.35 -8.07
C ALA A 129 -1.74 -4.91 -9.50
N LEU A 130 -1.37 -3.65 -9.70
CA LEU A 130 -1.14 -3.08 -11.03
C LEU A 130 0.17 -3.53 -11.64
N ARG A 131 1.23 -3.72 -10.84
CA ARG A 131 2.44 -4.42 -11.29
C ARG A 131 2.08 -5.75 -11.95
N ARG A 132 1.18 -6.53 -11.34
CA ARG A 132 0.75 -7.83 -11.86
C ARG A 132 -0.22 -7.74 -13.03
N LEU A 133 -1.23 -6.86 -12.97
CA LEU A 133 -2.28 -6.73 -13.99
C LEU A 133 -1.75 -6.15 -15.29
N TRP A 134 -0.84 -5.18 -15.22
CA TRP A 134 -0.23 -4.57 -16.40
C TRP A 134 1.07 -5.25 -16.82
N GLY A 135 1.48 -6.32 -16.13
CA GLY A 135 2.68 -7.09 -16.48
C GLY A 135 3.96 -6.26 -16.41
N LEU A 136 4.05 -5.36 -15.43
CA LEU A 136 5.17 -4.42 -15.32
C LEU A 136 6.42 -5.11 -14.77
N ASP A 137 7.54 -4.90 -15.46
CA ASP A 137 8.87 -5.27 -14.95
C ASP A 137 9.43 -4.16 -14.06
N VAL A 138 8.88 -4.06 -12.84
CA VAL A 138 9.28 -3.06 -11.84
C VAL A 138 10.14 -3.72 -10.78
N SER A 139 11.32 -3.15 -10.53
CA SER A 139 12.18 -3.59 -9.43
C SER A 139 11.50 -3.33 -8.08
N THR A 140 11.86 -4.11 -7.05
CA THR A 140 11.34 -3.88 -5.70
C THR A 140 11.71 -2.48 -5.20
N ASP A 141 12.92 -2.00 -5.50
CA ASP A 141 13.42 -0.70 -5.08
C ASP A 141 12.63 0.45 -5.71
N ASP A 142 12.27 0.33 -7.00
CA ASP A 142 11.43 1.31 -7.67
C ASP A 142 10.01 1.34 -7.12
N LEU A 143 9.46 0.17 -6.78
CA LEU A 143 8.14 0.06 -6.16
C LEU A 143 8.13 0.74 -4.78
N VAL A 144 9.18 0.52 -3.98
CA VAL A 144 9.39 1.17 -2.69
C VAL A 144 9.57 2.68 -2.86
N ALA A 145 10.32 3.13 -3.85
CA ALA A 145 10.47 4.56 -4.15
C ALA A 145 9.12 5.22 -4.49
N THR A 146 8.30 4.56 -5.32
CA THR A 146 6.93 5.03 -5.63
C THR A 146 6.03 5.00 -4.40
N ALA A 147 6.14 3.99 -3.54
CA ALA A 147 5.41 3.97 -2.26
C ALA A 147 5.80 5.16 -1.36
N ARG A 148 7.10 5.45 -1.23
CA ARG A 148 7.60 6.59 -0.43
C ARG A 148 7.07 7.94 -0.91
N SER A 149 6.91 8.13 -2.22
CA SER A 149 6.35 9.38 -2.76
C SER A 149 4.85 9.53 -2.49
N LEU A 150 4.12 8.42 -2.29
CA LEU A 150 2.68 8.44 -2.01
C LEU A 150 2.36 8.74 -0.55
N GLY A 151 3.21 8.29 0.39
CA GLY A 151 3.05 8.60 1.81
C GLY A 151 4.03 7.86 2.72
N SER A 152 4.24 8.41 3.91
CA SER A 152 5.21 7.89 4.90
C SER A 152 4.98 6.42 5.27
N ASP A 153 3.72 6.01 5.46
CA ASP A 153 3.37 4.66 5.91
C ASP A 153 3.20 3.66 4.75
N VAL A 154 3.16 4.11 3.48
CA VAL A 154 2.92 3.23 2.32
C VAL A 154 4.01 2.16 2.16
N PRO A 155 5.32 2.46 2.33
CA PRO A 155 6.38 1.46 2.23
C PRO A 155 6.21 0.31 3.23
N PHE A 156 5.71 0.57 4.43
CA PHE A 156 5.46 -0.48 5.42
C PHE A 156 4.50 -1.54 4.88
N PHE A 157 3.47 -1.17 4.13
CA PHE A 157 2.48 -2.11 3.60
C PHE A 157 2.98 -2.94 2.39
N LEU A 158 4.15 -2.60 1.82
CA LEU A 158 4.87 -3.50 0.91
C LEU A 158 5.67 -4.58 1.68
N VAL A 159 5.77 -4.45 3.01
CA VAL A 159 6.53 -5.33 3.89
C VAL A 159 5.66 -6.09 4.91
N GLY A 160 4.60 -5.47 5.41
CA GLY A 160 3.68 -5.99 6.41
C GLY A 160 4.32 -6.64 7.64
N GLY A 161 3.55 -7.45 8.37
CA GLY A 161 4.00 -8.13 9.58
C GLY A 161 4.41 -7.14 10.67
N THR A 162 5.55 -7.39 11.29
CA THR A 162 6.19 -6.48 12.26
C THR A 162 7.44 -5.85 11.63
N ALA A 163 7.59 -4.53 11.73
CA ALA A 163 8.77 -3.84 11.22
C ALA A 163 9.11 -2.58 12.03
N ILE A 164 10.40 -2.25 12.08
CA ILE A 164 10.86 -0.94 12.54
C ILE A 164 10.70 0.07 11.41
N GLY A 165 10.13 1.22 11.73
CA GLY A 165 10.06 2.40 10.87
C GLY A 165 10.98 3.51 11.40
N SER A 166 11.87 4.01 10.55
CA SER A 166 12.76 5.15 10.84
C SER A 166 12.63 6.28 9.81
N GLY A 167 13.39 7.38 10.03
CA GLY A 167 13.28 8.60 9.23
C GLY A 167 11.88 9.18 9.37
N ARG A 168 11.15 9.34 8.26
CA ARG A 168 9.74 9.77 8.29
C ARG A 168 8.73 8.62 8.50
N GLY A 169 9.20 7.42 8.86
CA GLY A 169 8.46 6.16 8.78
C GLY A 169 8.61 5.44 7.43
N THR A 170 9.45 5.97 6.53
CA THR A 170 9.64 5.49 5.15
C THR A 170 10.79 4.49 4.98
N GLU A 171 11.66 4.40 5.97
CA GLU A 171 12.72 3.41 6.08
C GLU A 171 12.17 2.25 6.89
N ILE A 172 12.08 1.07 6.27
CA ILE A 172 11.41 -0.08 6.85
C ILE A 172 12.42 -1.20 7.00
N GLU A 173 12.60 -1.65 8.23
CA GLU A 173 13.41 -2.81 8.58
C GLU A 173 12.48 -3.89 9.16
N PRO A 174 12.20 -4.97 8.41
CA PRO A 174 11.41 -6.08 8.93
C PRO A 174 12.10 -6.71 10.14
N ILE A 175 11.32 -7.04 11.17
CA ILE A 175 11.79 -7.79 12.34
C ILE A 175 10.95 -9.07 12.50
N ASP A 176 11.37 -9.95 13.41
CA ASP A 176 10.59 -11.15 13.71
C ASP A 176 9.18 -10.79 14.15
N ASP A 177 8.21 -11.53 13.62
CA ASP A 177 6.81 -11.28 13.91
C ASP A 177 6.51 -11.65 15.36
N ILE A 178 5.85 -10.76 16.09
CA ILE A 178 5.52 -10.97 17.49
C ILE A 178 4.17 -11.69 17.69
N GLY A 179 3.45 -12.03 16.61
CA GLY A 179 2.20 -12.79 16.62
C GLY A 179 1.52 -12.93 15.27
#